data_AF-A0A357F3F9-F1
#
_entry.id   AF-A0A357F3F9-F1
#
_cell.length_a   1.000
_cell.length_b   1.000
_cell.length_c   1.000
_cell.angle_alpha   90.00
_cell.angle_beta   90.00
_cell.angle_gamma   90.00
#
_symmetry.space_group_name_H-M   'P 1'
#
loop_
_entity.id
_entity.type
_entity.pdbx_description
1 polymer ?
#
loop_
_entity_poly.entity_id
_entity_poly.type
_entity_poly.pdbx_seq_one_letter_code
_entity_poly.pdbx_strand_id
1 'polypeptide(L)'
;MLAKETLHFLKKLEKNNNREWFQANKDAFVKASDNMVALAGQLIDGIAKFDSEAAGIDPKACLFRIYRDVRFSKDKSPYKTNLGAFISPGGRKLMAP
;
A
#
# COMPACT_ATOMS: atom_id res chain seq x y z
N MET A 1 4.52 -11.30 7.85
CA MET A 1 3.21 -11.80 7.37
C MET A 1 2.16 -10.71 7.50
N LEU A 2 1.15 -10.72 6.62
CA LEU A 2 0.06 -9.74 6.64
C LEU A 2 -0.98 -10.10 7.71
N ALA A 3 -1.43 -9.10 8.46
CA ALA A 3 -2.42 -9.23 9.53
C ALA A 3 -3.84 -9.39 8.95
N LYS A 4 -4.70 -10.14 9.66
CA LYS A 4 -6.09 -10.36 9.23
C LYS A 4 -6.90 -9.06 9.22
N GLU A 5 -6.56 -8.16 10.13
CA GLU A 5 -7.14 -6.83 10.32
C GLU A 5 -6.95 -5.97 9.07
N THR A 6 -5.82 -6.10 8.39
CA THR A 6 -5.54 -5.42 7.11
C THR A 6 -6.54 -5.86 6.04
N LEU A 7 -6.74 -7.17 5.89
CA LEU A 7 -7.71 -7.71 4.93
C LEU A 7 -9.16 -7.38 5.33
N HIS A 8 -9.46 -7.35 6.63
CA HIS A 8 -10.77 -6.97 7.14
C HIS A 8 -11.09 -5.49 6.88
N PHE A 9 -10.10 -4.61 7.06
CA PHE A 9 -10.24 -3.19 6.71
C PHE A 9 -10.54 -3.03 5.22
N LEU A 10 -9.82 -3.72 4.34
CA LEU A 10 -10.05 -3.63 2.88
C LEU A 10 -11.45 -4.11 2.48
N LYS A 11 -11.94 -5.22 3.07
CA LYS A 11 -13.32 -5.70 2.87
C LYS A 11 -14.37 -4.71 3.35
N LYS A 12 -14.13 -4.02 4.47
CA LYS A 12 -15.02 -2.97 4.96
C LYS A 12 -14.99 -1.72 4.08
N LEU A 13 -13.80 -1.34 3.62
CA LEU A 13 -13.61 -0.21 2.71
C LEU A 13 -14.33 -0.43 1.38
N GLU A 14 -14.27 -1.64 0.83
CA GLU A 14 -15.00 -2.01 -0.39
C GLU A 14 -16.51 -1.77 -0.25
N LYS A 15 -17.10 -2.13 0.89
CA LYS A 15 -18.53 -1.91 1.16
C LYS A 15 -18.90 -0.46 1.48
N ASN A 16 -17.93 0.35 1.93
CA ASN A 16 -18.16 1.70 2.45
C ASN A 16 -17.19 2.71 1.82
N ASN A 17 -17.00 2.65 0.50
CA ASN A 17 -15.99 3.43 -0.21
C ASN A 17 -16.43 4.89 -0.41
N ASN A 18 -16.47 5.65 0.67
CA ASN A 18 -16.78 7.08 0.71
C ASN A 18 -15.88 7.79 1.73
N ARG A 19 -15.80 9.12 1.61
CA ARG A 19 -14.85 9.94 2.36
C ARG A 19 -15.16 9.94 3.86
N GLU A 20 -16.43 10.03 4.20
CA GLU A 20 -16.94 10.14 5.57
C GLU A 20 -16.57 8.89 6.36
N TRP A 21 -16.87 7.71 5.81
CA TRP A 21 -16.52 6.44 6.42
C TRP A 21 -15.01 6.26 6.53
N PHE A 22 -14.25 6.64 5.50
CA PHE A 22 -12.79 6.54 5.53
C PHE A 22 -12.19 7.42 6.63
N GLN A 23 -12.66 8.67 6.80
CA GLN A 23 -12.16 9.54 7.87
C GLN A 23 -12.47 8.95 9.25
N ALA A 24 -13.67 8.41 9.46
CA ALA A 24 -14.04 7.75 10.71
C ALA A 24 -13.22 6.48 10.99
N ASN A 25 -12.66 5.84 9.95
CA ASN A 25 -11.88 4.59 10.06
C ASN A 25 -10.39 4.80 9.72
N LYS A 26 -9.90 6.04 9.78
CA LYS A 26 -8.53 6.39 9.36
C LYS A 26 -7.47 5.64 10.17
N ASP A 27 -7.69 5.40 11.44
CA ASP A 27 -6.75 4.64 12.29
C ASP A 27 -6.62 3.18 11.84
N ALA A 28 -7.71 2.57 11.35
CA ALA A 28 -7.67 1.23 10.78
C ALA A 28 -6.87 1.22 9.47
N PHE A 29 -6.99 2.27 8.65
CA PHE A 29 -6.14 2.44 7.47
C PHE A 29 -4.66 2.59 7.83
N VAL A 30 -4.33 3.41 8.84
CA VAL A 30 -2.93 3.60 9.29
C VAL A 30 -2.33 2.26 9.72
N LYS A 31 -3.05 1.48 10.54
CA LYS A 31 -2.61 0.13 10.95
C LYS A 31 -2.43 -0.82 9.76
N ALA A 32 -3.37 -0.81 8.80
CA ALA A 32 -3.27 -1.60 7.59
C ALA A 32 -2.05 -1.21 6.73
N SER A 33 -1.79 0.10 6.61
CA SER A 33 -0.63 0.64 5.89
C SER A 33 0.68 0.24 6.58
N ASP A 34 0.79 0.40 7.91
CA ASP A 34 1.99 0.04 8.66
C ASP A 34 2.28 -1.47 8.57
N ASN A 35 1.24 -2.30 8.56
CA ASN A 35 1.40 -3.73 8.36
C ASN A 35 1.89 -4.08 6.94
N MET A 36 1.46 -3.34 5.92
CA MET A 36 1.99 -3.48 4.56
C MET A 36 3.45 -2.99 4.45
N VAL A 37 3.82 -1.92 5.16
CA VAL A 37 5.22 -1.44 5.27
C VAL A 37 6.10 -2.54 5.88
N ALA A 38 5.64 -3.15 6.97
CA ALA A 38 6.38 -4.25 7.62
C ALA A 38 6.56 -5.45 6.68
N LEU A 39 5.52 -5.81 5.91
CA LEU A 39 5.63 -6.87 4.90
C LEU A 39 6.62 -6.49 3.79
N ALA A 40 6.58 -5.26 3.29
CA ALA A 40 7.53 -4.78 2.29
C ALA A 40 8.98 -4.83 2.80
N GLY A 41 9.22 -4.48 4.07
CA GLY A 41 10.54 -4.63 4.70
C GLY A 41 11.03 -6.07 4.72
N GLN A 42 10.16 -7.01 5.11
CA GLN A 42 10.50 -8.44 5.08
C GLN A 42 10.83 -8.96 3.68
N LEU A 43 10.13 -8.44 2.65
CA LEU A 43 10.43 -8.78 1.26
C LEU A 43 11.76 -8.18 0.81
N ILE A 44 12.04 -6.92 1.17
CA ILE A 44 13.31 -6.25 0.88
C ILE A 44 14.47 -7.03 1.51
N ASP A 45 14.38 -7.38 2.79
CA ASP A 45 15.41 -8.19 3.47
C ASP A 45 15.60 -9.56 2.81
N GLY A 46 14.52 -10.14 2.27
CA GLY A 46 14.57 -11.40 1.52
C GLY A 46 15.27 -11.26 0.17
N ILE A 47 14.96 -10.19 -0.57
CA ILE A 47 15.54 -9.90 -1.88
C ILE A 47 17.03 -9.53 -1.75
N ALA A 48 17.38 -8.75 -0.72
CA ALA A 48 18.74 -8.32 -0.42
C ALA A 48 19.75 -9.48 -0.25
N LYS A 49 19.26 -10.71 -0.01
CA LYS A 49 20.10 -11.92 0.07
C LYS A 49 20.67 -12.36 -1.26
N PHE A 50 20.03 -12.01 -2.38
CA PHE A 50 20.45 -12.40 -3.73
C PHE A 50 20.57 -11.23 -4.70
N ASP A 51 20.06 -10.05 -4.34
CA ASP A 51 20.21 -8.81 -5.08
C ASP A 51 20.57 -7.68 -4.10
N SER A 52 21.86 -7.32 -4.06
CA SER A 52 22.38 -6.31 -3.14
C SER A 52 21.82 -4.91 -3.39
N GLU A 53 21.28 -4.62 -4.58
CA GLU A 53 20.67 -3.31 -4.88
C GLU A 53 19.35 -3.10 -4.11
N ALA A 54 18.74 -4.18 -3.62
CA ALA A 54 17.56 -4.08 -2.77
C ALA A 54 17.88 -3.63 -1.34
N ALA A 55 19.13 -3.77 -0.88
CA ALA A 55 19.51 -3.44 0.48
C ALA A 55 19.32 -1.93 0.75
N GLY A 56 18.72 -1.60 1.89
CA GLY A 56 18.54 -0.21 2.32
C GLY A 56 17.39 0.55 1.65
N ILE A 57 16.59 -0.08 0.78
CA ILE A 57 15.35 0.52 0.27
C ILE A 57 14.40 0.82 1.44
N ASP A 58 13.89 2.05 1.53
CA ASP A 58 12.84 2.40 2.50
C ASP A 58 11.51 1.71 2.12
N PRO A 59 11.00 0.78 2.93
CA PRO A 59 9.75 0.08 2.62
C PRO A 59 8.56 1.03 2.45
N LYS A 60 8.53 2.18 3.14
CA LYS A 60 7.45 3.17 2.99
C LYS A 60 7.45 3.82 1.60
N ALA A 61 8.63 4.00 1.01
CA ALA A 61 8.76 4.55 -0.34
C ALA A 61 8.17 3.59 -1.41
N CYS A 62 8.07 2.30 -1.10
CA CYS A 62 7.53 1.27 -2.00
C CYS A 62 6.00 1.24 -2.09
N LEU A 63 5.26 1.72 -1.08
CA LEU A 63 3.80 1.51 -0.97
C LEU A 63 2.96 2.50 -1.78
N PHE A 64 2.08 2.06 -2.68
CA PHE A 64 1.21 2.95 -3.45
C PHE A 64 0.25 3.79 -2.60
N ARG A 65 -0.15 4.95 -3.13
CA ARG A 65 -1.22 5.76 -2.53
C ARG A 65 -2.55 5.00 -2.61
N ILE A 66 -3.33 5.09 -1.53
CA ILE A 66 -4.68 4.50 -1.45
C ILE A 66 -5.70 5.26 -2.30
N TYR A 67 -5.47 6.54 -2.58
CA TYR A 67 -6.38 7.35 -3.39
C TYR A 67 -6.43 6.84 -4.84
N ARG A 68 -7.65 6.82 -5.39
CA ARG A 68 -7.91 6.47 -6.78
C ARG A 68 -8.04 7.73 -7.63
N ASP A 69 -7.46 7.72 -8.82
CA ASP A 69 -7.77 8.73 -9.82
C ASP A 69 -9.09 8.35 -10.52
N VAL A 70 -10.12 9.18 -10.32
CA VAL A 70 -11.48 8.92 -10.79
C VAL A 70 -11.91 9.88 -11.89
N ARG A 71 -11.05 10.78 -12.37
CA ARG A 71 -11.42 11.84 -13.32
C ARG A 71 -12.15 11.28 -14.55
N PHE A 72 -11.59 10.22 -15.13
CA PHE A 72 -12.12 9.56 -16.33
C PHE A 72 -12.82 8.23 -16.06
N SER A 73 -12.96 7.81 -14.78
CA SER A 73 -13.59 6.53 -14.45
C SER A 73 -15.11 6.67 -14.35
N LYS A 74 -15.86 5.65 -14.80
CA LYS A 74 -17.31 5.56 -14.58
C LYS A 74 -17.63 5.34 -13.10
N ASP A 75 -16.79 4.57 -12.42
CA ASP A 75 -16.85 4.34 -10.98
C ASP A 75 -16.06 5.44 -10.25
N LYS A 76 -16.77 6.20 -9.41
CA LYS A 76 -16.25 7.37 -8.69
C LYS A 76 -15.82 7.06 -7.25
N SER A 77 -15.65 5.79 -6.90
CA SER A 77 -15.13 5.41 -5.59
C SER A 77 -13.75 6.05 -5.32
N PRO A 78 -13.58 6.82 -4.23
CA PRO A 78 -12.39 7.64 -3.99
C PRO A 78 -11.14 6.84 -3.58
N TYR A 79 -11.30 5.62 -3.07
CA TYR A 79 -10.21 4.81 -2.54
C TYR A 79 -10.05 3.49 -3.29
N LYS A 80 -8.82 2.99 -3.35
CA LYS A 80 -8.52 1.63 -3.78
C LYS A 80 -8.92 0.63 -2.68
N THR A 81 -9.44 -0.51 -3.08
CA THR A 81 -9.80 -1.63 -2.19
C THR A 81 -8.65 -2.64 -2.01
N ASN A 82 -7.44 -2.24 -2.39
CA ASN A 82 -6.21 -3.02 -2.25
C ASN A 82 -5.07 -2.14 -1.74
N LEU A 83 -4.04 -2.80 -1.21
CA LEU A 83 -2.73 -2.21 -0.93
C LEU A 83 -1.71 -2.88 -1.86
N GLY A 84 -0.79 -2.09 -2.41
CA GLY A 84 0.25 -2.59 -3.28
C GLY A 84 1.57 -1.89 -3.00
N ALA A 85 2.67 -2.58 -3.30
CA ALA A 85 4.02 -2.04 -3.21
C ALA A 85 4.82 -2.35 -4.47
N PHE A 86 5.78 -1.48 -4.79
CA PHE A 86 6.77 -1.68 -5.84
C PHE A 86 8.16 -1.51 -5.24
N ILE A 87 8.97 -2.57 -5.29
CA ILE A 87 10.31 -2.64 -4.72
C ILE A 87 11.30 -2.48 -5.87
N SER A 88 12.10 -1.41 -5.82
CA SER A 88 13.17 -1.14 -6.78
C SER A 88 14.20 -0.18 -6.15
N PRO A 89 15.43 -0.10 -6.69
CA PRO A 89 16.50 0.77 -6.18
C PRO A 89 16.21 2.29 -6.18
N GLY A 90 15.02 2.74 -6.58
CA GLY A 90 14.54 4.14 -6.47
C GLY A 90 13.13 4.25 -5.88
N GLY A 91 12.61 3.17 -5.29
CA GLY A 91 11.22 3.05 -4.86
C GLY A 91 10.22 3.25 -6.00
N ARG A 92 8.98 3.63 -5.66
CA ARG A 92 7.92 3.88 -6.66
C ARG A 92 8.21 4.99 -7.68
N LYS A 93 9.26 5.79 -7.47
CA LYS A 93 9.64 6.91 -8.33
C LYS A 93 10.73 6.54 -9.34
N LEU A 94 11.19 5.30 -9.36
CA LEU A 94 12.17 4.87 -10.34
C LEU A 94 11.60 5.08 -11.75
N MET A 95 12.10 6.10 -12.44
CA MET A 95 11.99 6.23 -13.87
C MET A 95 13.14 5.40 -14.42
N ALA A 96 12.86 4.13 -14.74
CA ALA A 96 13.78 3.38 -15.59
C ALA A 96 13.85 4.11 -16.95
N PRO A 97 15.04 4.25 -17.55
CA PRO A 97 15.20 4.83 -18.88
C PRO A 97 14.45 4.01 -19.95
#